data_AF-A0A4S8KB21-F1
#
_entry.id   AF-A0A4S8KB21-F1
#
_cell.length_a   1.000
_cell.length_b   1.000
_cell.length_c   1.000
_cell.angle_alpha   90.00
_cell.angle_beta   90.00
_cell.angle_gamma   90.00
#
_symmetry.space_group_name_H-M   'P 1'
#
loop_
_entity.id
_entity.type
_entity.pdbx_description
1 polymer ?
#
loop_
_entity_poly.entity_id
_entity_poly.type
_entity_poly.pdbx_seq_one_letter_code
_entity_poly.pdbx_strand_id
1 'polypeptide(L)'
;MESYLNENFGGVKSKNSTEESLERWRKLVGVVKNPKRRFRFTANLSKRSEAAAMKRSNHVRLRPRFTFSIVVGTLLELKLTYPVSSIILSF
;
A
#
# COMPACT_ATOMS: atom_id res chain seq x y z
N MET A 1 -4.05 9.21 -52.76
CA MET A 1 -4.60 8.73 -51.47
C MET A 1 -4.45 9.78 -50.37
N GLU A 2 -3.32 10.48 -50.30
CA GLU A 2 -3.07 11.53 -49.28
C GLU A 2 -3.97 12.77 -49.42
N SER A 3 -4.32 13.18 -50.65
CA SER A 3 -5.23 14.32 -50.90
C SER A 3 -6.63 14.09 -50.32
N TYR A 4 -7.21 12.91 -50.56
CA TYR A 4 -8.52 12.53 -50.03
C TYR A 4 -8.55 12.51 -48.50
N LEU A 5 -7.44 12.08 -47.87
CA LEU A 5 -7.33 12.05 -46.42
C LEU A 5 -7.22 13.47 -45.83
N ASN A 6 -6.50 14.38 -46.50
CA ASN A 6 -6.33 15.75 -46.03
C ASN A 6 -7.61 16.59 -46.19
N GLU A 7 -8.33 16.44 -47.31
CA GLU A 7 -9.59 17.18 -47.57
C GLU A 7 -10.73 16.75 -46.63
N ASN A 8 -10.84 15.45 -46.34
CA ASN A 8 -11.94 14.92 -45.51
C ASN A 8 -11.61 14.83 -44.02
N PHE A 9 -10.32 14.64 -43.66
CA PHE A 9 -9.90 14.39 -42.29
C PHE A 9 -8.84 15.37 -41.76
N GLY A 10 -8.34 16.31 -42.58
CA GLY A 10 -7.33 17.30 -42.16
C GLY A 10 -7.83 18.30 -41.10
N GLY A 11 -9.14 18.52 -41.01
CA GLY A 11 -9.77 19.35 -39.97
C GLY A 11 -10.22 18.57 -38.71
N VAL A 12 -10.05 17.25 -38.69
CA VAL A 12 -10.49 16.41 -37.57
C VAL A 12 -9.49 16.57 -36.42
N LYS A 13 -9.89 17.32 -35.39
CA LYS A 13 -9.12 17.45 -34.15
C LYS A 13 -8.75 16.06 -33.62
N SER A 14 -7.51 15.92 -33.16
CA SER A 14 -6.97 14.65 -32.66
C SER A 14 -7.96 13.99 -31.68
N LYS A 15 -8.16 12.67 -31.79
CA LYS A 15 -9.01 11.88 -30.88
C LYS A 15 -8.64 12.03 -29.41
N ASN A 16 -7.43 12.52 -29.11
CA ASN A 16 -6.96 12.76 -27.77
C ASN A 16 -7.38 14.18 -27.36
N SER A 17 -8.46 14.26 -26.60
CA SER A 17 -8.85 15.50 -25.95
C SER A 17 -7.69 16.01 -25.07
N THR A 18 -7.54 17.33 -24.92
CA THR A 18 -6.56 17.92 -24.01
C THR A 18 -6.64 17.27 -22.62
N GLU A 19 -5.53 17.20 -21.88
CA GLU A 19 -5.50 16.55 -20.56
C GLU A 19 -6.61 17.09 -19.64
N GLU A 20 -6.91 18.38 -19.73
CA GLU A 20 -8.01 19.03 -19.02
C GLU A 20 -9.40 18.46 -19.39
N SER A 21 -9.61 18.14 -20.66
CA SER A 21 -10.84 17.54 -21.16
C SER A 21 -10.96 16.09 -20.68
N LEU A 22 -9.85 15.34 -20.64
CA LEU A 22 -9.82 13.99 -20.05
C LEU A 22 -10.09 14.05 -18.55
N GLU A 23 -9.51 15.01 -17.83
CA GLU A 23 -9.71 15.17 -16.39
C GLU A 23 -11.17 15.51 -16.07
N ARG A 24 -11.81 16.40 -16.84
CA ARG A 24 -13.24 16.70 -16.74
C ARG A 24 -14.10 15.47 -17.00
N TRP A 25 -13.77 14.68 -18.03
CA TRP A 25 -14.45 13.42 -18.31
C TRP A 25 -14.28 12.39 -17.18
N ARG A 26 -13.08 12.23 -16.61
CA ARG A 26 -12.82 11.33 -15.47
C ARG A 26 -13.62 11.77 -14.22
N LYS A 27 -13.69 13.07 -13.94
CA LYS A 27 -14.50 13.64 -12.84
C LYS A 27 -15.99 13.36 -13.04
N LEU A 28 -16.52 13.61 -14.24
CA LEU A 28 -17.93 13.37 -14.57
C LEU A 28 -18.32 11.88 -14.53
N VAL A 29 -17.49 11.00 -15.10
CA VAL A 29 -17.72 9.55 -15.05
C VAL A 29 -17.73 9.04 -13.61
N GLY A 30 -16.90 9.61 -12.72
CA GLY A 30 -16.91 9.30 -11.30
C GLY A 30 -18.22 9.63 -10.56
N VAL A 31 -18.98 10.61 -11.06
CA VAL A 31 -20.30 11.00 -10.54
C VAL A 31 -21.41 10.18 -11.17
N VAL A 32 -21.36 9.97 -12.49
CA VAL A 32 -22.46 9.35 -13.27
C VAL A 32 -22.41 7.82 -13.25
N LYS A 33 -21.23 7.20 -13.41
CA LYS A 33 -21.13 5.73 -13.54
C LYS A 33 -21.02 4.99 -12.22
N ASN A 34 -20.73 5.66 -11.09
CA ASN A 34 -20.52 4.95 -9.83
C ASN A 34 -20.97 5.66 -8.52
N PRO A 35 -22.14 6.32 -8.45
CA PRO A 35 -22.61 6.91 -7.21
C PRO A 35 -23.02 5.84 -6.18
N LYS A 36 -23.66 4.75 -6.61
CA LYS A 36 -24.23 3.71 -5.72
C LYS A 36 -23.19 2.74 -5.11
N ARG A 37 -22.02 2.48 -5.74
CA ARG A 37 -20.95 1.68 -5.09
C ARG A 37 -20.08 2.48 -4.12
N ARG A 38 -20.06 3.82 -4.19
CA ARG A 38 -19.33 4.66 -3.21
C ARG A 38 -19.99 4.65 -1.83
N PHE A 39 -21.29 4.44 -1.75
CA PHE A 39 -22.00 4.24 -0.48
C PHE A 39 -21.71 2.89 0.22
N ARG A 40 -20.90 1.99 -0.37
CA ARG A 40 -20.37 0.82 0.36
C ARG A 40 -19.28 1.21 1.38
N PHE A 41 -18.72 2.42 1.29
CA PHE A 41 -17.66 2.89 2.16
C PHE A 41 -18.12 3.86 3.26
N THR A 42 -19.32 4.46 3.18
CA THR A 42 -19.83 5.36 4.22
C THR A 42 -20.39 4.63 5.42
N ALA A 43 -20.92 3.41 5.25
CA ALA A 43 -21.57 2.64 6.31
C ALA A 43 -20.60 1.98 7.33
N ASN A 44 -19.29 1.94 7.08
CA ASN A 44 -18.33 1.24 7.95
C ASN A 44 -17.09 2.09 8.32
N LEU A 45 -17.18 3.43 8.29
CA LEU A 45 -16.04 4.26 8.70
C LEU A 45 -15.65 4.04 10.17
N SER A 46 -16.64 3.96 11.07
CA SER A 46 -16.41 3.74 12.51
C SER A 46 -15.66 2.43 12.78
N LYS A 47 -16.16 1.32 12.23
CA LYS A 47 -15.52 0.00 12.35
C LYS A 47 -14.11 -0.03 11.76
N ARG A 48 -13.86 0.74 10.69
CA ARG A 48 -12.52 0.86 10.08
C ARG A 48 -11.57 1.64 10.98
N SER A 49 -12.01 2.73 11.60
CA SER A 49 -11.20 3.47 12.58
C SER A 49 -10.89 2.64 13.81
N GLU A 50 -11.86 1.87 14.32
CA GLU A 50 -11.68 0.95 15.45
C GLU A 50 -10.68 -0.17 15.12
N ALA A 51 -10.82 -0.81 13.96
CA ALA A 51 -9.88 -1.84 13.51
C ALA A 51 -8.45 -1.27 13.31
N ALA A 52 -8.32 -0.03 12.82
CA ALA A 52 -7.03 0.63 12.67
C ALA A 52 -6.40 0.96 14.04
N ALA A 53 -7.19 1.43 15.01
CA ALA A 53 -6.74 1.67 16.38
C ALA A 53 -6.30 0.36 17.05
N MET A 54 -7.08 -0.71 16.89
CA MET A 54 -6.74 -2.03 17.42
C MET A 54 -5.43 -2.56 16.82
N LYS A 55 -5.24 -2.46 15.50
CA LYS A 55 -3.98 -2.83 14.83
C LYS A 55 -2.79 -2.05 15.39
N ARG A 56 -2.90 -0.73 15.58
CA ARG A 56 -1.83 0.08 16.18
C ARG A 56 -1.51 -0.35 17.60
N SER A 57 -2.55 -0.56 18.43
CA SER A 57 -2.37 -0.98 19.82
C SER A 57 -1.74 -2.38 19.94
N ASN A 58 -2.12 -3.31 19.06
CA ASN A 58 -1.55 -4.65 19.00
C ASN A 58 -0.10 -4.61 18.52
N HIS A 59 0.21 -3.77 17.53
CA HIS A 59 1.58 -3.62 17.03
C HIS A 59 2.54 -3.14 18.12
N VAL A 60 2.13 -2.15 18.92
CA VAL A 60 2.94 -1.62 20.03
C VAL A 60 3.11 -2.65 21.17
N ARG A 61 2.10 -3.49 21.44
CA ARG A 61 2.21 -4.54 22.48
C ARG A 61 2.98 -5.76 22.04
N LEU A 62 2.77 -6.21 20.80
CA LEU A 62 3.29 -7.48 20.30
C LEU A 62 4.71 -7.33 19.76
N ARG A 63 5.05 -6.24 19.05
CA ARG A 63 6.40 -6.09 18.49
C ARG A 63 7.51 -6.17 19.54
N PRO A 64 7.47 -5.42 20.66
CA PRO A 64 8.51 -5.50 21.68
C PRO A 64 8.62 -6.89 22.30
N ARG A 65 7.49 -7.58 22.48
CA ARG A 65 7.46 -8.95 23.02
C ARG A 65 8.11 -9.95 22.07
N PHE A 66 7.79 -9.88 20.77
CA PHE A 66 8.42 -10.72 19.76
C PHE A 66 9.91 -10.43 19.63
N THR A 67 10.31 -9.16 19.58
CA THR A 67 11.74 -8.79 19.51
C THR A 67 12.49 -9.24 20.75
N PHE A 68 11.92 -9.08 21.95
CA PHE A 68 12.54 -9.55 23.19
C PHE A 68 12.69 -11.07 23.21
N SER A 69 11.65 -11.81 22.80
CA SER A 69 11.71 -13.28 22.73
C SER A 69 12.77 -13.78 21.75
N ILE A 70 12.89 -13.14 20.58
CA ILE A 70 13.91 -13.48 19.58
C ILE A 70 15.31 -13.19 20.14
N VAL A 71 15.53 -12.00 20.70
CA VAL A 71 16.83 -11.60 21.27
C VAL A 71 17.22 -12.54 22.41
N VAL A 72 16.34 -12.81 23.37
CA VAL A 72 16.61 -13.73 24.49
C VAL A 72 16.92 -15.15 23.99
N GLY A 73 16.18 -15.65 22.99
CA GLY A 73 16.44 -16.94 22.36
C GLY A 73 17.84 -17.00 21.74
N THR A 74 18.20 -16.00 20.93
CA THR A 74 19.53 -15.95 20.29
C THR A 74 20.67 -15.81 21.31
N LEU A 75 20.48 -15.05 22.39
CA LEU A 75 21.47 -14.92 23.46
C LEU A 75 21.64 -16.23 24.24
N LEU A 76 20.56 -16.96 24.48
CA LEU A 76 20.61 -18.28 25.13
C LEU A 76 21.34 -19.29 24.23
N GLU A 77 21.04 -19.32 22.93
CA GLU A 77 21.74 -20.17 21.96
C GLU A 77 23.24 -19.85 21.89
N LEU A 78 23.60 -18.56 21.88
CA LEU A 78 25.01 -18.13 21.93
C LEU A 78 25.69 -18.54 23.25
N LYS A 79 24.99 -18.45 24.38
CA LYS A 79 25.55 -18.86 25.68
C LYS A 79 25.73 -20.38 25.78
N LEU A 80 24.85 -21.16 25.14
CA LEU A 80 24.93 -22.62 25.07
C LEU A 80 25.97 -23.09 24.04
N THR A 81 26.25 -22.31 22.99
CA THR A 81 27.25 -22.62 21.95
C THR A 81 28.67 -22.19 22.35
N TYR A 82 28.80 -21.13 23.15
CA TYR A 82 30.09 -20.66 23.70
C TYR A 82 30.14 -20.69 25.25
N PRO A 83 29.91 -21.84 25.91
CA PRO A 83 29.90 -21.90 27.36
C PRO A 83 31.33 -22.03 27.90
N VAL A 84 32.05 -20.91 28.09
CA VAL A 84 33.24 -20.80 28.97
C VAL A 84 34.45 -21.68 28.56
N SER A 85 34.33 -22.57 27.57
CA SER A 85 35.34 -23.52 27.12
C SER A 85 36.45 -22.89 26.27
N SER A 86 36.28 -21.67 25.78
CA SER A 86 37.35 -20.90 25.12
C SER A 86 38.33 -20.22 26.09
N ILE A 87 38.07 -20.23 27.40
CA ILE A 87 38.96 -19.59 28.41
C ILE A 87 40.04 -20.57 28.91
N ILE A 88 39.92 -21.88 28.67
CA ILE A 88 40.85 -22.90 29.21
C ILE A 88 41.88 -23.38 28.18
N LEU A 89 41.81 -22.95 26.92
CA LEU A 89 42.73 -23.37 25.84
C LEU A 89 43.78 -22.32 25.45
N SER A 90 44.15 -21.43 26.37
CA SER A 90 45.19 -20.40 26.17
C SER A 90 46.06 -20.17 27.40
N PHE A 91 46.37 -21.22 28.16
CA PHE A 91 47.45 -21.25 29.14
C PHE A 91 48.22 -22.56 29.05
#